data_AF-A0A7X7QF90-F1
#
_entry.id   AF-A0A7X7QF90-F1
#
_cell.length_a   1.000
_cell.length_b   1.000
_cell.length_c   1.000
_cell.angle_alpha   90.00
_cell.angle_beta   90.00
_cell.angle_gamma   90.00
#
_symmetry.space_group_name_H-M   'P 1'
#
loop_
_entity.id
_entity.type
_entity.pdbx_description
1 polymer ?
#
loop_
_entity_poly.entity_id
_entity_poly.type
_entity_poly.pdbx_seq_one_letter_code
_entity_poly.pdbx_strand_id
1 'polypeptide(L)' 'MRIALVGTRGVPARYGGFETAVEEVGKRLAAAGHEVTVYCRRPRGSTEE' A
#
# COMPACT_ATOMS: atom_id res chain seq x y z
N MET A 1 0.33 -14.33 -8.73
CA MET A 1 -0.98 -14.20 -8.05
C MET A 1 -1.35 -12.73 -7.95
N ARG A 2 -2.63 -12.39 -7.82
CA ARG A 2 -3.09 -11.01 -7.58
C ARG A 2 -3.37 -10.81 -6.09
N ILE A 3 -2.71 -9.85 -5.48
CA ILE A 3 -2.76 -9.60 -4.04
C ILE A 3 -3.14 -8.13 -3.80
N ALA A 4 -4.20 -7.90 -3.03
CA ALA A 4 -4.62 -6.57 -2.61
C ALA A 4 -4.29 -6.36 -1.12
N LEU A 5 -3.50 -5.33 -0.82
CA LEU A 5 -3.24 -4.87 0.54
C LEU A 5 -4.13 -3.66 0.83
N VAL A 6 -5.02 -3.78 1.82
CA VAL A 6 -6.04 -2.77 2.15
C VAL A 6 -5.88 -2.35 3.61
N GLY A 7 -6.08 -1.06 3.89
CA GLY A 7 -6.09 -0.53 5.26
C GLY A 7 -4.87 0.30 5.64
N THR A 8 -3.98 0.63 4.69
CA THR A 8 -2.87 1.58 4.92
C THR A 8 -3.31 3.01 4.62
N ARG A 9 -2.71 4.01 5.30
CA ARG A 9 -2.96 5.42 4.94
C ARG A 9 -2.14 5.85 3.73
N GLY A 10 -0.99 5.22 3.49
CA GLY A 10 -0.10 5.55 2.39
C GLY A 10 1.03 4.53 2.24
N VAL A 11 1.61 4.51 1.05
CA VAL A 11 2.93 3.92 0.75
C VAL A 11 3.69 4.97 -0.08
N PRO A 12 4.94 5.34 0.28
CA PRO A 12 5.79 4.79 1.36
C PRO A 12 5.26 5.06 2.78
N ALA A 13 5.69 4.26 3.76
CA ALA A 13 5.28 4.34 5.15
C ALA A 13 5.69 5.66 5.81
N ARG A 14 4.75 6.33 6.50
CA ARG A 14 4.98 7.65 7.12
C ARG A 14 4.36 7.83 8.51
N TYR A 15 3.44 6.95 8.91
CA TYR A 15 2.59 7.16 10.09
C TYR A 15 2.69 6.04 11.14
N GLY A 16 3.23 4.86 10.82
CA GLY A 16 3.43 3.79 11.80
C GLY A 16 3.73 2.41 11.24
N GLY A 17 3.86 1.44 12.14
CA GLY A 17 4.35 0.09 11.82
C GLY A 17 3.48 -0.71 10.84
N PHE A 18 2.17 -0.47 10.78
CA PHE A 18 1.31 -1.14 9.80
C PHE A 18 1.68 -0.76 8.36
N GLU A 19 2.01 0.51 8.12
CA GLU A 19 2.39 0.99 6.79
C GLU A 19 3.76 0.45 6.41
N THR A 20 4.69 0.39 7.38
CA THR A 20 5.99 -0.24 7.18
C THR A 20 5.83 -1.71 6.82
N ALA A 21 4.93 -2.44 7.49
CA ALA A 21 4.64 -3.84 7.15
C ALA A 21 4.08 -3.97 5.73
N VAL A 22 3.12 -3.12 5.34
CA VAL A 22 2.57 -3.11 3.97
C VAL A 22 3.63 -2.81 2.92
N GLU A 23 4.50 -1.84 3.18
CA GLU A 23 5.59 -1.48 2.27
C GLU A 23 6.59 -2.63 2.12
N GLU A 24 7.07 -3.17 3.24
CA GLU A 24 8.10 -4.21 3.27
C GLU A 24 7.59 -5.55 2.71
N VAL A 25 6.39 -5.98 3.11
CA VAL A 25 5.77 -7.20 2.59
C VAL A 25 5.38 -7.02 1.13
N GLY A 26 4.77 -5.88 0.77
CA GLY A 26 4.37 -5.58 -0.60
C GLY A 26 5.54 -5.61 -1.58
N LYS A 27 6.67 -4.98 -1.24
CA LYS A 27 7.90 -5.02 -2.05
C LYS A 27 8.41 -6.45 -2.25
N ARG A 28 8.44 -7.27 -1.19
CA ARG A 28 8.91 -8.67 -1.28
C ARG A 28 7.97 -9.54 -2.11
N LEU A 29 6.66 -9.36 -1.97
CA LEU A 29 5.67 -10.07 -2.79
C LEU A 29 5.77 -9.68 -4.28
N ALA A 30 5.97 -8.39 -4.57
CA ALA A 30 6.19 -7.92 -5.94
C ALA A 30 7.50 -8.49 -6.51
N ALA A 31 8.58 -8.50 -5.73
CA ALA A 31 9.86 -9.11 -6.13
C ALA A 31 9.75 -10.63 -6.38
N ALA A 32 8.83 -11.32 -5.70
CA ALA A 32 8.50 -12.72 -5.95
C ALA A 32 7.63 -12.95 -7.20
N GLY A 33 7.34 -11.92 -8.00
CA GLY A 33 6.57 -12.02 -9.24
C GLY A 33 5.05 -11.98 -9.04
N HIS A 34 4.56 -11.46 -7.93
CA HIS A 34 3.12 -11.25 -7.71
C HIS A 34 2.67 -9.86 -8.16
N GLU A 35 1.44 -9.76 -8.65
CA GLU A 35 0.79 -8.49 -8.94
C GLU A 35 0.19 -7.95 -7.63
N VAL A 36 0.80 -6.91 -7.09
CA VAL A 36 0.41 -6.34 -5.78
C VAL A 36 -0.21 -4.96 -5.99
N THR A 37 -1.44 -4.79 -5.50
CA THR A 37 -2.12 -3.49 -5.45
C THR A 37 -2.26 -3.05 -3.99
N VAL A 38 -1.87 -1.82 -3.68
CA VAL A 38 -2.02 -1.25 -2.33
C VAL A 38 -3.05 -0.13 -2.35
N TYR A 39 -4.15 -0.34 -1.63
CA TYR A 39 -5.20 0.66 -1.48
C TYR A 39 -4.89 1.56 -0.29
N CYS A 40 -4.56 2.81 -0.61
CA CYS A 40 -4.28 3.86 0.37
C CYS A 40 -5.53 4.73 0.59
N ARG A 41 -5.66 5.29 1.79
CA ARG A 41 -6.72 6.27 2.06
C ARG A 41 -6.51 7.52 1.19
N ARG A 42 -7.58 8.03 0.57
CA ARG A 42 -7.53 9.32 -0.13
C ARG A 42 -7.08 10.45 0.82
N PRO A 43 -6.14 11.31 0.39
CA PRO A 43 -5.85 12.56 1.09
C PRO A 43 -7.12 13.40 1.20
N ARG A 44 -7.35 14.03 2.35
CA ARG A 44 -8.45 15.01 2.48
C ARG A 44 -8.16 16.18 1.53
N GLY A 45 -9.12 16.52 0.67
CA GLY A 45 -8.99 17.59 -0.34
C GLY A 45 -8.68 17.12 -1.76
N SER A 46 -8.59 15.81 -2.02
CA SER A 46 -8.59 15.30 -3.38
C SER A 46 -10.01 15.35 -3.96
N THR A 47 -10.35 16.47 -4.60
CA THR A 47 -11.51 16.55 -5.49
C THR A 47 -11.17 15.72 -6.73
N GLU A 48 -12.03 14.76 -7.08
CA GLU A 48 -11.96 14.15 -8.42
C GLU A 48 -12.48 15.18 -9.42
N GLU A 49 -11.62 15.60 -10.35
CA GLU A 49 -12.04 16.15 -11.65
C GLU A 49 -12.20 15.02 -12.66
#